data_AF-A0A7Y5B815-F1
#
_entry.id   AF-A0A7Y5B815-F1
#
_cell.length_a   1.000
_cell.length_b   1.000
_cell.length_c   1.000
_cell.angle_alpha   90.00
_cell.angle_beta   90.00
_cell.angle_gamma   90.00
#
_symmetry.space_group_name_H-M   'P 1'
#
loop_
_entity.id
_entity.type
_entity.pdbx_description
1 polymer ?
#
loop_
_entity_poly.entity_id
_entity_poly.type
_entity_poly.pdbx_seq_one_letter_code
_entity_poly.pdbx_strand_id
1 'polypeptide(L)'
;MSKKSADKIVARWRSGAVHEAKESELIAVLKAYGVKWRWSKKRHIVLEMDSRLTQTYGDVVSLSYHHQGNQGKVSPKSISKLLQVLDDL
;
A
#
# COMPACT_ATOMS: atom_id res chain seq x y z
N MET A 1 3.22 -13.20 5.90
CA MET A 1 4.26 -12.20 6.25
C MET A 1 3.95 -11.68 7.65
N SER A 2 4.96 -11.48 8.50
CA SER A 2 4.79 -10.91 9.85
C SER A 2 4.84 -9.37 9.82
N LYS A 3 4.22 -8.70 10.80
CA LYS A 3 4.26 -7.22 10.94
C LYS A 3 5.69 -6.67 10.91
N LYS A 4 6.62 -7.30 11.64
CA LYS A 4 8.05 -6.97 11.65
C LYS A 4 8.73 -7.00 10.27
N SER A 5 8.27 -7.86 9.36
CA SER A 5 8.80 -7.91 7.99
C SER A 5 8.21 -6.79 7.13
N ALA A 6 6.93 -6.47 7.32
CA ALA A 6 6.29 -5.34 6.68
C ALA A 6 6.90 -4.00 7.15
N ASP A 7 7.21 -3.85 8.44
CA ASP A 7 7.85 -2.65 8.99
C ASP A 7 9.20 -2.35 8.32
N LYS A 8 9.99 -3.39 8.01
CA LYS A 8 11.25 -3.24 7.26
C LYS A 8 11.03 -2.70 5.85
N ILE A 9 10.00 -3.19 5.18
CA ILE A 9 9.62 -2.72 3.84
C ILE A 9 9.19 -1.25 3.91
N VAL A 10 8.34 -0.92 4.88
CA VAL A 10 7.85 0.45 5.15
C VAL A 10 9.01 1.39 5.45
N ALA A 11 9.93 1.00 6.33
CA ALA A 11 11.12 1.78 6.64
C ALA A 11 11.99 2.04 5.40
N ARG A 12 12.17 1.03 4.55
CA ARG A 12 12.91 1.18 3.29
C ARG A 12 12.22 2.17 2.35
N TRP A 13 10.90 2.11 2.24
CA TRP A 13 10.13 3.08 1.44
C TRP A 13 10.30 4.50 2.00
N ARG A 14 10.25 4.68 3.33
CA ARG A 14 10.48 5.98 3.98
C ARG A 14 11.87 6.55 3.69
N SER A 15 12.89 5.70 3.57
CA SER A 15 14.25 6.11 3.21
C SER A 15 14.43 6.51 1.73
N GLY A 16 13.36 6.56 0.93
CA GLY A 16 13.41 7.02 -0.46
C GLY A 16 13.32 5.91 -1.51
N ALA A 17 13.29 4.63 -1.10
CA ALA A 17 13.14 3.49 -2.02
C ALA A 17 11.70 3.29 -2.53
N VAL A 18 10.83 4.30 -2.42
CA VAL A 18 9.44 4.28 -2.93
C VAL A 18 9.37 3.94 -4.42
N HIS A 19 10.41 4.24 -5.19
CA HIS A 19 10.51 3.97 -6.63
C HIS A 19 10.80 2.50 -6.96
N GLU A 20 11.24 1.72 -5.97
CA GLU A 20 11.51 0.28 -6.09
C GLU A 20 10.35 -0.57 -5.57
N ALA A 21 9.29 0.07 -5.06
CA ALA A 21 8.18 -0.62 -4.43
C ALA A 21 7.43 -1.51 -5.42
N LYS A 22 7.34 -2.79 -5.07
CA LYS A 22 6.65 -3.80 -5.87
C LYS A 22 5.21 -3.99 -5.39
N GLU A 23 4.34 -4.38 -6.31
CA GLU A 23 2.95 -4.73 -6.00
C GLU A 23 2.85 -5.84 -4.94
N SER A 24 3.72 -6.85 -5.01
CA SER A 24 3.75 -7.94 -4.03
C SER A 24 4.10 -7.46 -2.62
N GLU A 25 5.02 -6.49 -2.50
CA GLU A 25 5.37 -5.86 -1.23
C GLU A 25 4.22 -5.02 -0.70
N LEU A 26 3.54 -4.27 -1.57
CA LEU A 26 2.34 -3.51 -1.25
C LEU A 26 1.26 -4.39 -0.62
N ILE A 27 0.88 -5.47 -1.31
CA ILE A 27 -0.14 -6.41 -0.85
C ILE A 27 0.26 -7.03 0.48
N ALA A 28 1.54 -7.40 0.63
CA ALA A 28 2.02 -8.04 1.84
C ALA A 28 2.04 -7.09 3.05
N VAL A 29 2.42 -5.82 2.86
CA VAL A 29 2.35 -4.78 3.89
C VAL A 29 0.90 -4.54 4.30
N LEU A 30 -0.01 -4.34 3.36
CA LEU A 30 -1.43 -4.13 3.64
C LEU A 30 -2.03 -5.24 4.50
N LYS A 31 -1.77 -6.49 4.12
CA LYS A 31 -2.23 -7.66 4.89
C LYS A 31 -1.64 -7.70 6.30
N ALA A 32 -0.37 -7.32 6.46
CA ALA A 32 0.30 -7.33 7.76
C ALA A 32 -0.21 -6.24 8.71
N TYR A 33 -0.70 -5.13 8.17
CA TYR A 33 -1.32 -4.02 8.91
C TYR A 33 -2.83 -4.18 9.09
N GLY A 34 -3.40 -5.32 8.68
CA GLY A 34 -4.83 -5.59 8.82
C GLY A 34 -5.72 -4.85 7.83
N VAL A 35 -5.14 -4.20 6.80
CA VAL A 35 -5.90 -3.56 5.73
C VAL A 35 -6.43 -4.63 4.78
N LYS A 36 -7.75 -4.65 4.58
CA LYS A 36 -8.38 -5.66 3.73
C LYS A 36 -8.36 -5.23 2.27
N TRP A 37 -8.06 -6.18 1.40
CA TRP A 37 -8.14 -5.99 -0.04
C TRP A 37 -9.61 -6.15 -0.48
N ARG A 38 -10.16 -5.15 -1.17
CA ARG A 38 -11.56 -5.17 -1.62
C ARG A 38 -11.68 -5.68 -3.05
N TRP A 39 -10.99 -5.02 -3.97
CA TRP A 39 -10.91 -5.42 -5.38
C TRP A 39 -9.78 -4.69 -6.10
N SER A 40 -9.34 -5.21 -7.24
CA SER A 40 -8.47 -4.51 -8.18
C SER A 40 -9.13 -4.42 -9.55
N LYS A 41 -8.86 -3.34 -10.30
CA LYS A 41 -9.29 -3.20 -11.70
C LYS A 41 -8.22 -2.50 -12.51
N LYS A 42 -7.77 -3.18 -13.56
CA LYS A 42 -6.71 -2.74 -14.47
C LYS A 42 -5.41 -2.37 -13.74
N ARG A 43 -5.29 -1.12 -13.29
CA ARG A 43 -4.10 -0.49 -12.71
C ARG A 43 -4.37 0.12 -11.33
N HIS A 44 -5.53 -0.19 -10.75
CA HIS A 44 -5.98 0.36 -9.48
C HIS A 44 -6.24 -0.76 -8.49
N ILE A 45 -5.72 -0.62 -7.28
CA ILE A 45 -6.07 -1.42 -6.12
C ILE A 45 -6.98 -0.57 -5.25
N VAL A 46 -8.12 -1.13 -4.87
CA VAL A 46 -9.05 -0.55 -3.92
C VAL A 46 -8.94 -1.31 -2.61
N LEU A 47 -8.58 -0.56 -1.58
CA LEU A 47 -8.42 -1.05 -0.21
C LEU A 47 -9.65 -0.72 0.61
N GLU A 48 -10.07 -1.66 1.46
CA GLU A 48 -11.08 -1.44 2.49
C GLU A 48 -10.36 -1.21 3.82
N MET A 49 -10.64 -0.05 4.43
CA MET A 49 -9.99 0.39 5.67
C MET A 49 -10.86 0.12 6.88
N ASP A 50 -10.22 0.12 8.06
CA ASP A 50 -10.96 0.14 9.32
C ASP A 50 -11.79 1.43 9.44
N SER A 51 -12.95 1.32 10.07
CA SER A 51 -13.87 2.44 10.33
C SER A 51 -13.21 3.65 10.99
N ARG A 52 -12.15 3.46 11.80
CA ARG A 52 -11.41 4.55 12.45
C ARG A 52 -10.70 5.47 11.46
N LEU A 53 -10.21 4.92 10.36
CA LEU A 53 -9.46 5.66 9.32
C LEU A 53 -10.35 6.16 8.20
N THR A 54 -11.57 5.62 8.14
CA THR A 54 -12.59 6.01 7.17
C THR A 54 -12.93 7.50 7.27
N GLN A 55 -12.87 8.07 8.49
CA GLN A 55 -13.11 9.51 8.69
C GLN A 55 -12.00 10.40 8.11
N THR A 56 -10.76 9.92 8.08
CA THR A 56 -9.60 10.69 7.61
C THR A 56 -9.33 10.50 6.12
N TYR A 57 -9.49 9.26 5.63
CA TYR A 57 -9.06 8.86 4.29
C TYR A 57 -10.20 8.43 3.36
N GLY A 58 -11.43 8.34 3.88
CA GLY A 58 -12.59 7.74 3.21
C GLY A 58 -12.58 6.21 3.29
N ASP A 59 -13.71 5.58 2.93
CA ASP A 59 -13.87 4.11 2.94
C ASP A 59 -12.92 3.37 1.98
N VAL A 60 -12.39 4.11 1.00
CA VAL A 60 -11.65 3.55 -0.14
C VAL A 60 -10.40 4.37 -0.42
N VAL A 61 -9.23 3.74 -0.22
CA VAL A 61 -7.98 4.25 -0.78
C VAL A 61 -7.69 3.54 -2.09
N SER A 62 -7.70 4.32 -3.18
CA SER A 62 -7.27 3.87 -4.50
C SER A 62 -5.76 4.07 -4.64
N LEU A 63 -5.04 2.97 -4.84
CA LEU A 63 -3.61 2.97 -5.15
C LEU A 63 -3.43 2.64 -6.63
N SER A 64 -2.67 3.47 -7.34
CA SER A 64 -2.37 3.28 -8.76
C SER A 64 -1.01 2.61 -8.92
N TYR A 65 -0.96 1.52 -9.66
CA TYR A 65 0.27 0.77 -9.96
C TYR A 65 0.39 0.51 -11.46
N HIS A 66 1.61 0.52 -11.97
CA HIS A 66 1.92 0.32 -13.39
C HIS A 66 2.50 -1.07 -13.61
N HIS A 67 1.81 -1.88 -14.43
CA HIS A 67 2.40 -3.07 -15.03
C HIS A 67 3.38 -2.64 -16.13
N GLN A 68 4.66 -2.50 -15.79
CA GLN A 68 5.75 -2.46 -16.78
C GLN A 68 6.46 -3.82 -16.75
N GLY A 69 6.11 -4.71 -17.68
CA GLY A 69 6.66 -6.07 -17.72
C GLY A 69 6.24 -6.92 -16.51
N ASN A 70 6.85 -8.09 -16.35
CA ASN A 70 6.48 -9.13 -15.37
C ASN A 70 6.68 -8.74 -13.88
N GLN A 71 6.87 -7.44 -13.58
CA GLN A 71 6.95 -6.89 -12.23
C GLN A 71 6.18 -5.56 -12.17
N GLY A 72 4.97 -5.59 -11.59
CA GLY A 72 4.18 -4.39 -11.34
C GLY A 72 4.90 -3.45 -10.37
N LYS A 73 5.33 -2.28 -10.87
CA LYS A 73 5.90 -1.20 -10.06
C LYS A 73 4.76 -0.32 -9.56
N VAL A 74 4.75 -0.05 -8.25
CA VAL A 74 3.75 0.86 -7.67
C VAL A 74 4.22 2.29 -7.85
N SER A 75 3.31 3.21 -8.15
CA SER A 75 3.71 4.62 -8.30
C SER A 75 4.20 5.18 -6.95
N PRO A 76 5.29 5.97 -6.91
CA PRO A 76 5.78 6.58 -5.68
C PRO A 76 4.70 7.36 -4.92
N LYS A 77 3.85 8.09 -5.65
CA LYS A 77 2.70 8.83 -5.10
C LYS A 77 1.73 7.92 -4.34
N SER A 78 1.48 6.71 -4.84
CA SER A 78 0.61 5.74 -4.17
C SER A 78 1.28 5.18 -2.91
N ILE A 79 2.60 4.94 -2.96
CA ILE A 79 3.34 4.52 -1.76
C ILE A 79 3.35 5.62 -0.70
N SER A 80 3.60 6.88 -1.06
CA SER A 80 3.53 8.00 -0.12
C SER A 80 2.15 8.13 0.53
N LYS A 81 1.07 7.98 -0.25
CA LYS A 81 -0.30 7.99 0.29
C LYS A 81 -0.55 6.80 1.23
N LEU A 82 -0.06 5.61 0.88
CA LEU A 82 -0.15 4.45 1.78
C LEU A 82 0.61 4.71 3.09
N LEU A 83 1.83 5.24 3.03
CA LEU A 83 2.63 5.52 4.22
C LEU A 83 1.90 6.46 5.19
N GLN A 84 1.22 7.48 4.68
CA GLN A 84 0.39 8.38 5.49
C GLN A 84 -0.72 7.62 6.22
N VAL A 85 -1.44 6.73 5.53
CA VAL A 85 -2.46 5.89 6.18
C VAL A 85 -1.85 4.99 7.24
N LEU A 86 -0.68 4.39 6.97
CA LEU A 86 -0.01 3.50 7.91
C LEU A 86 0.47 4.23 9.17
N ASP A 87 0.75 5.54 9.10
CA ASP A 87 1.11 6.35 10.27
C ASP A 87 -0.09 6.61 11.21
N ASP A 88 -1.31 6.54 10.71
CA ASP A 88 -2.54 6.73 11.49
C ASP A 88 -3.18 5.42 12.01
N LEU A 89 -2.60 4.26 11.66
CA LEU A 89 -3.03 2.91 12.08
C LEU A 89 -2.47 2.49 13.45
#